data_AF-A0A5K0XKH4-F1
#
_entry.id   AF-A0A5K0XKH4-F1
#
_cell.length_a   1.000
_cell.length_b   1.000
_cell.length_c   1.000
_cell.angle_alpha   90.00
_cell.angle_beta   90.00
_cell.angle_gamma   90.00
#
_symmetry.space_group_name_H-M   'P 1'
#
loop_
_entity.id
_entity.type
_entity.pdbx_description
1 polymer ?
#
loop_
_entity_poly.entity_id
_entity_poly.type
_entity_poly.pdbx_seq_one_letter_code
_entity_poly.pdbx_strand_id
1 'polypeptide(L)' 'TLLEKLKATYSNLEGLPPDRIVPTVGLNIGRMEVENTKLVFWDLGGQ' A
#
# COMPACT_ATOMS: atom_id res chain seq x y z
N THR A 1 -4.78 0.35 5.05
CA THR A 1 -5.55 0.33 3.78
C THR A 1 -5.44 -1.06 3.13
N LEU A 2 -6.12 -1.33 2.01
CA LEU A 2 -5.91 -2.56 1.23
C LEU A 2 -4.44 -2.68 0.79
N LEU A 3 -3.85 -1.58 0.33
CA LEU A 3 -2.44 -1.49 -0.05
C LEU A 3 -1.50 -1.96 1.08
N GLU A 4 -1.76 -1.56 2.33
CA GLU A 4 -0.93 -1.96 3.47
C GLU A 4 -0.99 -3.47 3.74
N LYS A 5 -2.18 -4.07 3.64
CA LYS A 5 -2.36 -5.52 3.81
C LYS A 5 -1.63 -6.30 2.70
N LEU A 6 -1.72 -5.81 1.45
CA LEU A 6 -1.06 -6.45 0.31
C LEU A 6 0.47 -6.37 0.43
N LYS A 7 1.01 -5.22 0.85
CA LYS A 7 2.45 -5.12 1.16
C LYS A 7 2.88 -6.14 2.19
N ALA A 8 2.18 -6.26 3.33
CA ALA A 8 2.55 -7.25 4.36
C ALA A 8 2.41 -8.71 3.89
N THR A 9 1.48 -8.99 2.98
CA THR A 9 1.24 -10.37 2.47
C THR A 9 2.30 -10.79 1.47
N TYR A 10 2.72 -9.88 0.60
CA TYR A 10 3.53 -10.19 -0.58
C TYR A 10 4.93 -9.59 -0.53
N SER A 11 5.26 -8.86 0.53
CA SER A 11 6.63 -8.44 0.85
C SER A 11 6.96 -8.86 2.28
N ASN A 12 8.22 -9.18 2.56
CA ASN A 12 8.70 -9.48 3.92
C ASN A 12 8.77 -8.22 4.83
N LEU A 13 7.87 -7.25 4.62
CA LEU A 13 7.77 -6.03 5.39
C LEU A 13 6.60 -6.15 6.36
N GLU A 14 6.81 -5.72 7.60
CA GLU A 14 5.73 -5.61 8.57
C GLU A 14 4.79 -4.46 8.16
N GLY A 15 3.49 -4.73 8.15
CA GLY A 15 2.49 -3.73 7.83
C GLY A 15 2.36 -2.68 8.93
N LEU A 16 2.03 -1.44 8.55
CA LEU A 16 1.78 -0.39 9.54
C LEU A 16 0.55 -0.72 10.43
N PRO A 17 0.63 -0.44 11.75
CA PRO A 17 -0.52 -0.48 12.64
C PRO A 17 -1.67 0.41 12.13
N PRO A 18 -2.95 0.00 12.27
CA PRO A 18 -4.09 0.77 11.73
C PRO A 18 -4.19 2.21 12.24
N ASP A 19 -3.81 2.45 13.49
CA ASP A 19 -3.80 3.78 14.14
C ASP A 19 -2.74 4.73 13.57
N ARG A 20 -1.73 4.19 12.87
CA ARG A 20 -0.69 4.98 12.19
C ARG A 20 -1.03 5.26 10.72
N ILE A 21 -2.15 4.76 10.21
CA ILE A 21 -2.60 4.98 8.85
C ILE A 21 -3.54 6.19 8.85
N VAL A 22 -2.98 7.36 8.52
CA VAL A 22 -3.74 8.62 8.41
C VAL A 22 -4.40 8.76 7.03
N PRO A 23 -5.45 9.59 6.87
CA PRO A 23 -6.04 9.89 5.57
C PRO A 23 -4.98 10.41 4.58
N THR A 24 -5.01 9.88 3.36
CA THR A 24 -4.12 10.36 2.29
C THR A 24 -4.58 11.74 1.84
N VAL A 25 -3.66 12.71 1.84
CA VAL A 25 -3.84 14.01 1.16
C VAL A 25 -3.07 13.96 -0.16
N GLY A 26 -3.78 14.01 -1.28
CA GLY A 26 -3.17 13.86 -2.61
C GLY A 26 -3.08 12.41 -3.08
N LEU A 27 -1.92 11.98 -3.58
CA LEU A 27 -1.71 10.66 -4.19
C LEU A 27 -0.47 9.97 -3.59
N ASN A 28 -0.65 8.73 -3.12
CA ASN A 28 0.44 7.81 -2.80
C ASN A 28 0.56 6.74 -3.90
N ILE A 29 1.79 6.46 -4.35
CA ILE A 29 2.04 5.41 -5.36
C ILE A 29 2.87 4.29 -4.75
N GLY A 30 2.26 3.12 -4.60
CA GLY A 30 2.92 1.87 -4.22
C GLY A 30 3.35 1.07 -5.45
N ARG A 31 4.55 0.47 -5.41
CA ARG A 31 5.05 -0.43 -6.45
C ARG A 31 5.55 -1.71 -5.80
N MET A 32 5.26 -2.86 -6.42
CA MET A 32 5.76 -4.14 -5.96
C MET A 32 5.81 -5.16 -7.10
N GLU A 33 6.59 -6.21 -6.90
CA GLU A 33 6.70 -7.34 -7.82
C GLU A 33 6.25 -8.61 -7.13
N VAL A 34 5.33 -9.35 -7.75
CA VAL A 34 4.80 -10.63 -7.26
C VAL A 34 4.87 -11.61 -8.41
N GLU A 35 5.62 -12.70 -8.27
CA GLU A 35 5.73 -13.75 -9.30
C GLU A 35 5.99 -13.19 -10.73
N ASN A 36 7.01 -12.34 -10.88
CA ASN A 36 7.35 -11.62 -12.13
C ASN A 36 6.26 -10.67 -12.67
N THR A 37 5.21 -10.40 -11.90
CA THR A 37 4.18 -9.42 -12.24
C THR A 37 4.42 -8.12 -11.49
N LYS A 38 4.48 -7.00 -12.22
CA LYS A 38 4.61 -5.65 -11.64
C LYS A 38 3.24 -5.09 -11.30
N LEU A 39 3.03 -4.78 -10.03
CA LEU A 39 1.82 -4.14 -9.52
C LEU A 39 2.11 -2.67 -9.19
N VAL A 40 1.22 -1.79 -9.61
CA VAL A 40 1.28 -0.35 -9.30
C VAL A 40 -0.05 0.05 -8.66
N PHE A 41 0.01 0.55 -7.43
CA PHE A 41 -1.14 0.97 -6.65
C PHE A 41 -1.20 2.49 -6.59
N TRP A 42 -2.35 3.05 -6.91
CA TRP A 42 -2.63 4.47 -6.87
C TRP A 42 -3.62 4.69 -5.73
N ASP A 43 -3.12 5.11 -4.59
CA ASP A 43 -3.92 5.39 -3.40
C ASP A 43 -4.21 6.90 -3.37
N LEU A 44 -5.36 7.26 -3.93
CA LEU A 44 -5.81 8.65 -4.04
C LEU A 44 -6.64 9.02 -2.80
N GLY A 45 -6.30 10.16 -2.19
CA GLY A 45 -7.10 10.78 -1.15
C GLY A 45 -8.50 11.12 -1.65
N GLY A 46 -9.53 10.77 -0.87
CA GLY A 46 -10.94 10.97 -1.23
C GLY A 46 -11.66 12.02 -0.39
N GLN A 47 -10.92 12.90 0.29
CA GLN A 47 -11.48 13.99 1.09
C GLN A 47 -11.77 15.22 0.23
#